data_AF-A0A2D4JAX0-F1
#
_entry.id   AF-A0A2D4JAX0-F1
#
_cell.length_a   1.000
_cell.length_b   1.000
_cell.length_c   1.000
_cell.angle_alpha   90.00
_cell.angle_beta   90.00
_cell.angle_gamma   90.00
#
_symmetry.space_group_name_H-M   'P 1'
#
loop_
_entity.id
_entity.type
_entity.pdbx_description
1 polymer ?
#
loop_
_entity_poly.entity_id
_entity_poly.type
_entity_poly.pdbx_seq_one_letter_code
_entity_poly.pdbx_strand_id
1 'polypeptide(L)'
;VIMERCKLISATEQNITDEEKSAAASEMCSWNRPFLEMVYNALECADFDYYALFVLCLLYAMSHNKGIKPIALERIQLSAQDAEEKNSYNPGLAERLIRIMSYAAQPDGKIRLATLELGCLLLKQLVFNKHGSIIKDVHLACLEGAREESVHLVRRFYKGEEIFLDMFEDEYRTMTLKPMNVEYLMMDASILLPPTGTPLTGIDFVKRLPCGDVERTRRAIRVFFMLRSLSLHLQDEPETQLPLTREEDLIKTDDVLDLNNSDLIACTVITKDSGQVQRFLAVDIYQMSLVEPDVGRLGWGVVRFAGLLQDMQ
;
A
#
# COMPACT_ATOMS: atom_id res chain seq x y z
N VAL A 1 -15.42 13.99 54.10
CA VAL A 1 -15.21 12.71 54.82
C VAL A 1 -16.49 11.90 54.67
N ILE A 2 -16.58 11.08 53.64
CA ILE A 2 -17.64 10.08 53.47
C ILE A 2 -16.90 8.78 53.16
N MET A 3 -16.74 7.99 54.21
CA MET A 3 -16.24 6.62 54.21
C MET A 3 -17.45 5.72 54.49
N GLU A 4 -17.37 4.46 54.06
CA GLU A 4 -18.36 3.38 54.14
C GLU A 4 -19.29 3.28 52.90
N ARG A 5 -19.37 2.15 52.17
CA ARG A 5 -19.24 0.75 52.58
C ARG A 5 -18.57 -0.10 51.50
N CYS A 6 -17.40 -0.68 51.81
CA CYS A 6 -16.94 -1.92 51.18
C CYS A 6 -17.84 -3.08 51.64
N LYS A 7 -18.71 -3.58 50.75
CA LYS A 7 -19.29 -4.91 50.90
C LYS A 7 -18.33 -5.90 50.24
N LEU A 8 -17.59 -6.63 51.08
CA LEU A 8 -16.93 -7.88 50.73
C LEU A 8 -18.00 -8.85 50.23
N ILE A 9 -17.97 -9.16 48.94
CA ILE A 9 -18.73 -10.27 48.37
C ILE A 9 -17.91 -11.54 48.66
N SER A 10 -18.46 -12.37 49.54
CA SER A 10 -18.02 -13.73 49.80
C SER A 10 -17.96 -14.49 48.47
N ALA A 11 -16.79 -15.01 48.13
CA ALA A 11 -16.59 -15.91 47.01
C ALA A 11 -17.40 -17.19 47.24
N THR A 12 -18.53 -17.29 46.55
CA THR A 12 -19.20 -18.57 46.32
C THR A 12 -18.65 -19.10 45.00
N GLU A 13 -17.88 -20.19 45.07
CA GLU A 13 -17.38 -20.90 43.89
C GLU A 13 -18.57 -21.47 43.12
N GLN A 14 -19.06 -20.69 42.14
CA GLN A 14 -19.94 -21.20 41.11
C GLN A 14 -19.07 -21.73 39.98
N ASN A 15 -19.22 -23.02 39.68
CA ASN A 15 -18.64 -23.65 38.49
C ASN A 15 -19.35 -23.13 37.24
N ILE A 16 -18.88 -21.98 36.74
CA ILE A 16 -19.24 -21.45 35.43
C ILE A 16 -18.29 -22.02 34.37
N THR A 17 -18.78 -22.24 33.15
CA THR A 17 -17.96 -22.74 32.03
C THR A 17 -16.93 -21.69 31.59
N ASP A 18 -15.84 -22.10 30.94
CA ASP A 18 -14.81 -21.17 30.44
C ASP A 18 -15.35 -20.13 29.44
N GLU A 19 -16.47 -20.44 28.77
CA GLU A 19 -17.23 -19.52 27.92
C GLU A 19 -17.94 -18.43 28.74
N GLU A 20 -18.60 -18.78 29.85
CA GLU A 20 -19.27 -17.83 30.73
C GLU A 20 -18.27 -16.94 31.49
N LYS A 21 -17.09 -17.49 31.84
CA LYS A 21 -15.99 -16.71 32.45
C LYS A 21 -15.38 -15.71 31.48
N SER A 22 -15.30 -16.08 30.19
CA SER A 22 -14.86 -15.18 29.11
C SER A 22 -15.92 -14.12 28.77
N ALA A 23 -17.20 -14.47 28.80
CA ALA A 23 -18.30 -13.53 28.62
C ALA A 23 -18.40 -12.54 29.79
N ALA A 24 -18.29 -13.00 31.04
CA ALA A 24 -18.27 -12.14 32.22
C ALA A 24 -17.03 -11.23 32.27
N ALA A 25 -15.86 -11.72 31.80
CA ALA A 25 -14.66 -10.89 31.66
C ALA A 25 -14.80 -9.83 30.55
N SER A 26 -15.54 -10.14 29.47
CA SER A 26 -15.90 -9.19 28.42
C SER A 26 -16.87 -8.12 28.94
N GLU A 27 -17.89 -8.51 29.71
CA GLU A 27 -18.84 -7.59 30.33
C GLU A 27 -18.18 -6.67 31.37
N MET A 28 -17.27 -7.18 32.22
CA MET A 28 -16.55 -6.39 33.22
C MET A 28 -15.48 -5.45 32.64
N CYS A 29 -15.08 -5.62 31.37
CA CYS A 29 -14.13 -4.74 30.67
C CYS A 29 -14.82 -3.69 29.78
N SER A 30 -16.15 -3.64 29.76
CA SER A 30 -16.92 -2.60 29.07
C SER A 30 -16.91 -1.29 29.87
N TRP A 31 -15.78 -0.59 29.88
CA TRP A 31 -15.84 0.84 30.17
C TRP A 31 -16.69 1.47 29.06
N ASN A 32 -17.92 1.87 29.38
CA ASN A 32 -18.83 2.63 28.52
C ASN A 32 -18.07 3.79 27.85
N ARG A 33 -17.61 3.56 26.62
CA ARG A 33 -16.81 4.52 25.83
C ARG A 33 -17.49 4.73 24.49
N PRO A 34 -18.68 5.35 24.49
CA PRO A 34 -19.49 5.51 23.28
C PRO A 34 -18.73 6.26 22.18
N PHE A 35 -17.83 7.18 22.54
CA PHE A 35 -17.00 7.90 21.58
C PHE A 35 -15.93 7.01 20.93
N LEU A 36 -15.26 6.14 21.70
CA LEU A 36 -14.25 5.24 21.15
C LEU A 36 -14.91 4.16 20.28
N GLU A 37 -16.06 3.68 20.73
CA GLU A 37 -16.88 2.75 19.96
C GLU A 37 -17.36 3.37 18.65
N MET A 38 -17.84 4.62 18.68
CA MET A 38 -18.18 5.38 17.46
C MET A 38 -16.99 5.52 16.51
N VAL A 39 -15.79 5.84 17.03
CA VAL A 39 -14.56 5.94 16.25
C VAL A 39 -14.25 4.60 15.58
N TYR A 40 -14.33 3.49 16.30
CA TYR A 40 -14.06 2.17 15.74
C TYR A 40 -15.17 1.67 14.80
N ASN A 41 -16.44 2.01 15.04
CA ASN A 41 -17.54 1.65 14.16
C ASN A 41 -17.47 2.41 12.82
N ALA A 42 -16.91 3.62 12.80
CA ALA A 42 -16.64 4.34 11.56
C ALA A 42 -15.62 3.64 10.64
N LEU A 43 -14.83 2.69 11.15
CA LEU A 43 -13.93 1.84 10.35
C LEU A 43 -14.65 0.62 9.74
N GLU A 44 -15.97 0.47 9.89
CA GLU A 44 -16.74 -0.60 9.25
C GLU A 44 -16.78 -0.53 7.74
N CYS A 45 -16.74 0.66 7.16
CA CYS A 45 -16.62 0.88 5.71
C CYS A 45 -17.60 0.05 4.85
N ALA A 46 -18.81 -0.23 5.34
CA ALA A 46 -19.77 -1.10 4.65
C ALA A 46 -20.18 -0.56 3.27
N ASP A 47 -20.35 0.76 3.15
CA ASP A 47 -20.75 1.43 1.91
C ASP A 47 -19.63 2.26 1.27
N PHE A 48 -18.96 3.11 2.06
CA PHE A 48 -17.88 3.98 1.59
C PHE A 48 -16.97 4.36 2.75
N ASP A 49 -15.77 4.84 2.44
CA ASP A 49 -14.69 5.09 3.41
C ASP A 49 -14.63 6.52 3.96
N TYR A 50 -15.71 7.29 3.84
CA TYR A 50 -15.72 8.72 4.17
C TYR A 50 -15.30 8.97 5.61
N TYR A 51 -16.04 8.39 6.57
CA TYR A 51 -15.73 8.53 7.99
C TYR A 51 -14.44 7.78 8.37
N ALA A 52 -14.16 6.68 7.68
CA ALA A 52 -12.99 5.86 7.94
C ALA A 52 -11.70 6.63 7.69
N LEU A 53 -11.54 7.32 6.56
CA LEU A 53 -10.34 8.11 6.29
C LEU A 53 -10.10 9.16 7.38
N PHE A 54 -11.14 9.88 7.78
CA PHE A 54 -11.03 10.89 8.83
C PHE A 54 -10.62 10.28 10.17
N VAL A 55 -11.23 9.15 10.54
CA VAL A 55 -10.86 8.43 11.76
C VAL A 55 -9.42 7.92 11.69
N LEU A 56 -8.98 7.36 10.57
CA LEU A 56 -7.60 6.91 10.40
C LEU A 56 -6.62 8.09 10.55
N CYS A 57 -6.93 9.25 9.99
CA CYS A 57 -6.13 10.47 10.19
C CYS A 57 -6.08 10.86 11.67
N LEU A 58 -7.21 10.77 12.39
CA LEU A 58 -7.26 11.04 13.82
C LEU A 58 -6.39 10.05 14.62
N LEU A 59 -6.53 8.75 14.37
CA LEU A 59 -5.75 7.70 15.04
C LEU A 59 -4.25 7.88 14.78
N TYR A 60 -3.87 8.19 13.55
CA TYR A 60 -2.50 8.51 13.17
C TYR A 60 -1.98 9.76 13.90
N ALA A 61 -2.74 10.85 13.87
CA ALA A 61 -2.34 12.08 14.56
C ALA A 61 -2.17 11.85 16.07
N MET A 62 -3.04 11.04 16.69
CA MET A 62 -2.91 10.69 18.10
C MET A 62 -1.64 9.89 18.40
N SER A 63 -1.27 8.92 17.55
CA SER A 63 -0.07 8.09 17.77
C SER A 63 1.26 8.83 17.56
N HIS A 64 1.26 9.92 16.77
CA HIS A 64 2.45 10.74 16.48
C HIS A 64 2.55 12.00 17.36
N ASN A 65 1.50 12.33 18.10
CA ASN A 65 1.47 13.53 18.93
C ASN A 65 2.25 13.30 20.24
N LYS A 66 3.47 13.85 20.29
CA LYS A 66 4.36 13.85 21.47
C LYS A 66 3.76 14.53 22.72
N GLY A 67 2.72 15.34 22.55
CA GLY A 67 2.00 16.00 23.64
C GLY A 67 0.96 15.12 24.34
N ILE A 68 0.56 13.98 23.75
CA ILE A 68 -0.38 13.05 24.37
C ILE A 68 0.37 12.14 25.34
N LYS A 69 -0.08 12.11 26.60
CA LYS A 69 0.51 11.23 27.62
C LYS A 69 0.33 9.75 27.21
N PRO A 70 1.35 8.89 27.34
CA PRO A 70 1.25 7.46 26.96
C PRO A 70 0.05 6.74 27.58
N ILE A 71 -0.26 7.02 28.85
CA ILE A 71 -1.42 6.47 29.57
C ILE A 71 -2.75 6.80 28.86
N ALA A 72 -2.85 7.96 28.20
CA ALA A 72 -4.05 8.33 27.46
C ALA A 72 -4.17 7.54 26.14
N LEU A 73 -3.05 7.23 25.48
CA LEU A 73 -3.00 6.36 24.30
C LEU A 73 -3.34 4.91 24.66
N GLU A 74 -2.76 4.39 25.75
CA GLU A 74 -3.08 3.05 26.25
C GLU A 74 -4.56 2.90 26.58
N ARG A 75 -5.18 3.96 27.15
CA ARG A 75 -6.62 3.97 27.39
C ARG A 75 -7.38 3.76 26.09
N ILE A 76 -7.08 4.47 25.02
CA ILE A 76 -7.73 4.26 23.72
C ILE A 76 -7.14 3.08 22.94
N GLN A 77 -6.37 2.21 23.60
CA GLN A 77 -5.78 1.00 23.02
C GLN A 77 -4.95 1.30 21.76
N LEU A 78 -4.26 2.45 21.76
CA LEU A 78 -3.25 2.83 20.79
C LEU A 78 -1.87 2.85 21.46
N SER A 79 -0.83 2.76 20.65
CA SER A 79 0.55 2.93 21.11
C SER A 79 1.17 4.13 20.42
N ALA A 80 2.04 4.83 21.14
CA ALA A 80 2.89 5.84 20.51
C ALA A 80 3.78 5.20 19.44
N GLN A 81 4.16 5.98 18.43
CA GLN A 81 5.07 5.53 17.37
C GLN A 81 6.40 5.02 17.94
N ASP A 82 6.97 5.74 18.92
CA ASP A 82 8.30 5.48 19.50
C ASP A 82 8.27 4.57 20.74
N ALA A 83 7.15 3.87 21.00
CA ALA A 83 7.05 2.99 22.17
C ALA A 83 8.03 1.81 22.03
N GLU A 84 9.01 1.72 22.93
CA GLU A 84 10.12 0.75 22.82
C GLU A 84 9.68 -0.71 23.02
N GLU A 85 8.66 -0.96 23.85
CA GLU A 85 8.16 -2.30 24.16
C GLU A 85 6.67 -2.39 23.84
N LYS A 86 6.34 -3.05 22.73
CA LYS A 86 4.97 -3.50 22.42
C LYS A 86 4.93 -5.01 22.54
N ASN A 87 4.36 -5.50 23.64
CA ASN A 87 4.16 -6.93 23.89
C ASN A 87 2.73 -7.38 23.51
N SER A 88 1.83 -6.43 23.24
CA SER A 88 0.48 -6.69 22.78
C SER A 88 -0.05 -5.50 21.98
N TYR A 89 -1.09 -5.73 21.19
CA TYR A 89 -1.77 -4.71 20.40
C TYR A 89 -3.28 -4.91 20.47
N ASN A 90 -4.04 -3.90 20.04
CA ASN A 90 -5.49 -3.96 20.02
C ASN A 90 -6.00 -4.88 18.89
N PRO A 91 -6.56 -6.07 19.21
CA PRO A 91 -7.04 -6.99 18.19
C PRO A 91 -8.24 -6.44 17.42
N GLY A 92 -9.16 -5.73 18.10
CA GLY A 92 -10.35 -5.17 17.46
C GLY A 92 -10.05 -4.01 16.53
N LEU A 93 -8.96 -3.27 16.75
CA LEU A 93 -8.48 -2.28 15.78
C LEU A 93 -7.81 -2.96 14.60
N ALA A 94 -6.96 -3.98 14.83
CA ALA A 94 -6.31 -4.73 13.77
C ALA A 94 -7.33 -5.38 12.83
N GLU A 95 -8.37 -6.02 13.36
CA GLU A 95 -9.46 -6.61 12.59
C GLU A 95 -10.16 -5.59 11.68
N ARG A 96 -10.45 -4.39 12.20
CA ARG A 96 -11.08 -3.31 11.42
C ARG A 96 -10.16 -2.78 10.31
N LEU A 97 -8.87 -2.63 10.59
CA LEU A 97 -7.88 -2.23 9.59
C LEU A 97 -7.74 -3.28 8.47
N ILE A 98 -7.69 -4.57 8.84
CA ILE A 98 -7.64 -5.67 7.87
C ILE A 98 -8.94 -5.74 7.06
N ARG A 99 -10.10 -5.46 7.67
CA ARG A 99 -11.37 -5.41 6.95
C ARG A 99 -11.40 -4.31 5.88
N ILE A 100 -10.80 -3.14 6.13
CA ILE A 100 -10.60 -2.10 5.10
C ILE A 100 -9.79 -2.66 3.93
N MET A 101 -8.73 -3.41 4.22
CA MET A 101 -7.89 -4.05 3.20
C MET A 101 -8.68 -5.08 2.38
N SER A 102 -9.51 -5.90 3.04
CA SER A 102 -10.40 -6.86 2.38
C SER A 102 -11.42 -6.18 1.46
N TYR A 103 -12.02 -5.06 1.91
CA TYR A 103 -12.93 -4.28 1.06
C TYR A 103 -12.22 -3.57 -0.09
N ALA A 104 -10.99 -3.10 0.13
CA ALA A 104 -10.21 -2.47 -0.93
C ALA A 104 -9.86 -3.48 -2.04
N ALA A 105 -9.61 -4.74 -1.69
CA ALA A 105 -9.36 -5.83 -2.63
C ALA A 105 -10.60 -6.27 -3.43
N GLN A 106 -11.82 -5.80 -3.10
CA GLN A 106 -13.01 -6.12 -3.86
C GLN A 106 -13.10 -5.32 -5.18
N PRO A 107 -13.69 -5.89 -6.26
CA PRO A 107 -13.86 -5.23 -7.55
C PRO A 107 -14.65 -3.92 -7.47
N ASP A 108 -15.76 -3.92 -6.71
CA ASP A 108 -16.63 -2.76 -6.51
C ASP A 108 -16.32 -2.01 -5.20
N GLY A 109 -15.13 -2.24 -4.63
CA GLY A 109 -14.70 -1.66 -3.36
C GLY A 109 -14.68 -0.13 -3.42
N LYS A 110 -15.50 0.52 -2.61
CA LYS A 110 -15.58 2.00 -2.51
C LYS A 110 -14.60 2.54 -1.47
N ILE A 111 -13.39 1.99 -1.47
CA ILE A 111 -12.27 2.40 -0.62
C ILE A 111 -11.27 3.16 -1.50
N ARG A 112 -10.98 4.42 -1.12
CA ARG A 112 -9.95 5.25 -1.73
C ARG A 112 -8.57 4.72 -1.39
N LEU A 113 -7.60 5.01 -2.26
CA LEU A 113 -6.21 4.60 -2.07
C LEU A 113 -5.61 5.23 -0.80
N ALA A 114 -5.92 6.49 -0.50
CA ALA A 114 -5.49 7.17 0.73
C ALA A 114 -5.89 6.39 2.00
N THR A 115 -7.13 5.87 2.03
CA THR A 115 -7.67 5.13 3.17
C THR A 115 -6.96 3.78 3.32
N LEU A 116 -6.75 3.07 2.21
CA LEU A 116 -6.01 1.82 2.25
C LEU A 116 -4.57 2.03 2.73
N GLU A 117 -3.86 3.00 2.15
CA GLU A 117 -2.46 3.27 2.48
C GLU A 117 -2.30 3.67 3.95
N LEU A 118 -3.17 4.54 4.46
CA LEU A 118 -3.17 4.93 5.87
C LEU A 118 -3.55 3.76 6.79
N GLY A 119 -4.46 2.89 6.36
CA GLY A 119 -4.81 1.66 7.06
C GLY A 119 -3.61 0.70 7.15
N CYS A 120 -2.84 0.53 6.08
CA CYS A 120 -1.60 -0.24 6.05
C CYS A 120 -0.55 0.34 7.00
N LEU A 121 -0.35 1.66 6.99
CA LEU A 121 0.59 2.34 7.88
C LEU A 121 0.21 2.14 9.35
N LEU A 122 -1.07 2.31 9.69
CA LEU A 122 -1.55 2.14 11.06
C LEU A 122 -1.45 0.68 11.53
N LEU A 123 -1.74 -0.30 10.66
CA LEU A 123 -1.59 -1.71 11.03
C LEU A 123 -0.13 -2.03 11.29
N LYS A 124 0.77 -1.59 10.40
CA LYS A 124 2.22 -1.73 10.59
C LYS A 124 2.67 -1.11 11.90
N GLN A 125 2.25 0.12 12.22
CA GLN A 125 2.58 0.76 13.49
C GLN A 125 1.99 0.04 14.71
N LEU A 126 0.82 -0.56 14.56
CA LEU A 126 0.12 -1.26 15.64
C LEU A 126 0.83 -2.56 16.03
N VAL A 127 1.32 -3.32 15.03
CA VAL A 127 1.83 -4.69 15.24
C VAL A 127 3.34 -4.81 15.12
N PHE A 128 4.08 -3.78 14.70
CA PHE A 128 5.53 -3.84 14.56
C PHE A 128 6.23 -3.18 15.75
N ASN A 129 7.28 -3.83 16.27
CA ASN A 129 8.17 -3.33 17.31
C ASN A 129 9.64 -3.42 16.87
N LYS A 130 10.60 -3.03 17.72
CA LYS A 130 12.05 -3.09 17.39
C LYS A 130 12.57 -4.51 17.11
N HIS A 131 11.87 -5.53 17.59
CA HIS A 131 12.25 -6.94 17.50
C HIS A 131 11.47 -7.72 16.42
N GLY A 132 10.60 -7.04 15.66
CA GLY A 132 9.81 -7.63 14.57
C GLY A 132 8.30 -7.44 14.73
N SER A 133 7.54 -8.25 14.00
CA SER A 133 6.08 -8.24 14.00
C SER A 133 5.53 -9.09 15.15
N ILE A 134 4.63 -8.52 15.96
CA ILE A 134 3.87 -9.23 17.02
C ILE A 134 2.46 -9.62 16.55
N ILE A 135 2.18 -9.56 15.24
CA ILE A 135 0.86 -9.90 14.70
C ILE A 135 0.48 -11.35 15.06
N LYS A 136 -0.80 -11.57 15.35
CA LYS A 136 -1.33 -12.91 15.68
C LYS A 136 -1.65 -13.64 14.37
N ASP A 137 -1.47 -14.96 14.37
CA ASP A 137 -1.73 -15.81 13.21
C ASP A 137 -3.12 -15.61 12.60
N VAL A 138 -4.15 -15.42 13.44
CA VAL A 138 -5.52 -15.18 12.96
C VAL A 138 -5.63 -13.90 12.11
N HIS A 139 -4.96 -12.82 12.54
CA HIS A 139 -4.98 -11.56 11.80
C HIS A 139 -4.06 -11.61 10.58
N LEU A 140 -2.91 -12.28 10.70
CA LEU A 140 -2.03 -12.51 9.56
C LEU A 140 -2.76 -13.31 8.47
N ALA A 141 -3.46 -14.39 8.83
CA ALA A 141 -4.25 -15.17 7.89
C ALA A 141 -5.35 -14.34 7.20
N CYS A 142 -6.05 -13.46 7.94
CA CYS A 142 -7.03 -12.56 7.34
C CYS A 142 -6.38 -11.55 6.36
N LEU A 143 -5.21 -11.01 6.70
CA LEU A 143 -4.44 -10.12 5.83
C LEU A 143 -3.99 -10.84 4.56
N GLU A 144 -3.48 -12.07 4.69
CA GLU A 144 -3.08 -12.90 3.56
C GLU A 144 -4.26 -13.22 2.64
N GLY A 145 -5.45 -13.44 3.21
CA GLY A 145 -6.69 -13.55 2.45
C GLY A 145 -6.99 -12.29 1.64
N ALA A 146 -6.90 -11.10 2.25
CA ALA A 146 -7.07 -9.83 1.53
C ALA A 146 -6.04 -9.64 0.42
N ARG A 147 -4.78 -10.06 0.65
CA ARG A 147 -3.72 -10.04 -0.35
C ARG A 147 -4.06 -10.95 -1.54
N GLU A 148 -4.51 -12.19 -1.30
CA GLU A 148 -4.87 -13.11 -2.37
C GLU A 148 -6.05 -12.59 -3.21
N GLU A 149 -7.06 -11.99 -2.56
CA GLU A 149 -8.15 -11.31 -3.27
C GLU A 149 -7.63 -10.17 -4.17
N SER A 150 -6.63 -9.41 -3.71
CA SER A 150 -6.02 -8.36 -4.54
C SER A 150 -5.27 -8.92 -5.75
N VAL A 151 -4.63 -10.10 -5.61
CA VAL A 151 -4.00 -10.82 -6.73
C VAL A 151 -5.06 -11.23 -7.75
N HIS A 152 -6.19 -11.79 -7.27
CA HIS A 152 -7.30 -12.14 -8.13
C HIS A 152 -7.91 -10.93 -8.84
N LEU A 153 -8.01 -9.80 -8.16
CA LEU A 153 -8.50 -8.55 -8.74
C LEU A 153 -7.60 -8.06 -9.89
N VAL A 154 -6.30 -7.95 -9.65
CA VAL A 154 -5.33 -7.50 -10.67
C VAL A 154 -5.26 -8.45 -11.86
N ARG A 155 -5.33 -9.77 -11.61
CA ARG A 155 -5.30 -10.79 -12.66
C ARG A 155 -6.44 -10.63 -13.70
N ARG A 156 -7.57 -10.04 -13.32
CA ARG A 156 -8.69 -9.76 -14.26
C ARG A 156 -8.26 -8.76 -15.33
N PHE A 157 -7.48 -7.76 -14.96
CA PHE A 157 -7.02 -6.70 -15.87
C PHE A 157 -5.81 -7.11 -16.69
N TYR A 158 -4.93 -7.96 -16.16
CA TYR A 158 -3.76 -8.49 -16.88
C TYR A 158 -4.12 -9.12 -18.24
N LYS A 159 -5.27 -9.79 -18.33
CA LYS A 159 -5.72 -10.43 -19.57
C LYS A 159 -6.52 -9.51 -20.51
N GLY A 160 -6.92 -8.33 -20.04
CA GLY A 160 -7.86 -7.45 -20.72
C GLY A 160 -7.25 -6.17 -21.28
N GLU A 161 -6.11 -5.72 -20.76
CA GLU A 161 -5.50 -4.42 -21.10
C GLU A 161 -4.14 -4.64 -21.80
N GLU A 162 -4.00 -4.16 -23.04
CA GLU A 162 -2.75 -4.32 -23.83
C GLU A 162 -1.56 -3.59 -23.19
N ILE A 163 -1.83 -2.44 -22.54
CA ILE A 163 -0.82 -1.61 -21.86
C ILE A 163 -0.70 -1.93 -20.37
N PHE A 164 -1.17 -3.11 -19.93
CA PHE A 164 -1.18 -3.46 -18.50
C PHE A 164 0.21 -3.40 -17.87
N LEU A 165 1.23 -3.95 -18.55
CA LEU A 165 2.59 -4.00 -18.00
C LEU A 165 3.16 -2.59 -17.81
N ASP A 166 2.95 -1.70 -18.76
CA ASP A 166 3.37 -0.29 -18.66
C ASP A 166 2.68 0.40 -17.48
N MET A 167 1.36 0.22 -17.33
CA MET A 167 0.63 0.75 -16.18
C MET A 167 1.14 0.16 -14.86
N PHE A 168 1.49 -1.13 -14.84
CA PHE A 168 1.95 -1.81 -13.64
C PHE A 168 3.30 -1.27 -13.16
N GLU A 169 4.25 -1.07 -14.08
CA GLU A 169 5.55 -0.49 -13.75
C GLU A 169 5.45 0.99 -13.35
N ASP A 170 4.67 1.80 -14.08
CA ASP A 170 4.48 3.22 -13.76
C ASP A 170 3.88 3.41 -12.37
N GLU A 171 2.89 2.58 -12.02
CA GLU A 171 2.28 2.63 -10.70
C GLU A 171 3.22 2.20 -9.58
N TYR A 172 4.03 1.16 -9.80
CA TYR A 172 5.04 0.74 -8.83
C TYR A 172 6.07 1.85 -8.59
N ARG A 173 6.57 2.46 -9.67
CA ARG A 173 7.54 3.56 -9.60
C ARG A 173 6.96 4.77 -8.89
N THR A 174 5.75 5.17 -9.25
CA THR A 174 5.05 6.31 -8.64
C THR A 174 4.86 6.11 -7.13
N MET A 175 4.44 4.92 -6.70
CA MET A 175 4.28 4.59 -5.28
C MET A 175 5.61 4.58 -4.52
N THR A 176 6.68 4.08 -5.14
CA THR A 176 8.00 3.98 -4.51
C THR A 176 8.66 5.35 -4.36
N LEU A 177 8.56 6.22 -5.38
CA LEU A 177 9.19 7.54 -5.37
C LEU A 177 8.49 8.54 -4.44
N LYS A 178 7.17 8.42 -4.31
CA LYS A 178 6.35 9.38 -3.59
C LYS A 178 5.42 8.67 -2.60
N PRO A 179 5.94 8.17 -1.47
CA PRO A 179 5.10 7.60 -0.42
C PRO A 179 4.13 8.66 0.13
N MET A 180 2.98 8.23 0.65
CA MET A 180 2.01 9.15 1.21
C MET A 180 2.60 9.96 2.37
N ASN A 181 2.51 11.28 2.25
CA ASN A 181 2.72 12.20 3.35
C ASN A 181 1.37 12.47 4.04
N VAL A 182 1.21 11.91 5.25
CA VAL A 182 -0.05 11.99 6.01
C VAL A 182 -0.35 13.43 6.44
N GLU A 183 0.67 14.22 6.80
CA GLU A 183 0.48 15.63 7.17
C GLU A 183 -0.08 16.43 5.98
N TYR A 184 0.50 16.25 4.79
CA TYR A 184 0.01 16.88 3.57
C TYR A 184 -1.40 16.41 3.20
N LEU A 185 -1.72 15.13 3.40
CA LEU A 185 -3.07 14.61 3.22
C LEU A 185 -4.05 15.32 4.16
N MET A 186 -3.71 15.46 5.44
CA MET A 186 -4.54 16.09 6.47
C MET A 186 -4.75 17.61 6.28
N MET A 187 -3.88 18.28 5.52
CA MET A 187 -4.06 19.69 5.14
C MET A 187 -5.07 19.90 4.02
N ASP A 188 -5.46 18.84 3.29
CA ASP A 188 -6.38 18.94 2.17
C ASP A 188 -7.85 18.84 2.61
N ALA A 189 -8.62 19.91 2.43
CA ALA A 189 -10.02 19.96 2.79
C ALA A 189 -10.92 18.96 2.02
N SER A 190 -10.48 18.46 0.86
CA SER A 190 -11.24 17.49 0.07
C SER A 190 -11.47 16.16 0.79
N ILE A 191 -10.62 15.80 1.75
CA ILE A 191 -10.80 14.56 2.54
C ILE A 191 -12.02 14.64 3.46
N LEU A 192 -12.49 15.85 3.77
CA LEU A 192 -13.68 16.13 4.58
C LEU A 192 -14.97 16.07 3.75
N LEU A 193 -14.89 15.88 2.44
CA LEU A 193 -16.05 15.71 1.57
C LEU A 193 -16.29 14.22 1.27
N PRO A 194 -17.55 13.82 1.01
CA PRO A 194 -17.85 12.49 0.50
C PRO A 194 -17.00 12.18 -0.75
N PRO A 195 -16.53 10.93 -0.92
CA PRO A 195 -15.65 10.59 -2.03
C PRO A 195 -16.37 10.77 -3.37
N THR A 196 -15.75 11.54 -4.27
CA THR A 196 -16.20 11.71 -5.65
C THR A 196 -15.72 10.57 -6.54
N GLY A 197 -16.44 10.28 -7.62
CA GLY A 197 -16.06 9.30 -8.64
C GLY A 197 -15.74 9.91 -10.00
N THR A 198 -15.43 11.21 -10.05
CA THR A 198 -15.13 11.91 -11.31
C THR A 198 -13.82 12.73 -11.23
N PRO A 199 -12.98 12.67 -12.28
CA PRO A 199 -11.75 13.48 -12.36
C PRO A 199 -12.04 14.97 -12.55
N LEU A 200 -13.26 15.35 -12.96
CA LEU A 200 -13.64 16.75 -13.25
C LEU A 200 -13.58 17.67 -12.02
N THR A 201 -13.49 17.10 -10.81
CA THR A 201 -13.33 17.88 -9.57
C THR A 201 -11.91 18.43 -9.38
N GLY A 202 -10.93 17.95 -10.15
CA GLY A 202 -9.52 18.24 -9.92
C GLY A 202 -8.94 17.59 -8.66
N ILE A 203 -9.72 16.74 -7.96
CA ILE A 203 -9.24 15.98 -6.81
C ILE A 203 -8.33 14.86 -7.31
N ASP A 204 -7.15 14.76 -6.69
CA ASP A 204 -6.16 13.72 -7.00
C ASP A 204 -6.74 12.31 -6.87
N PHE A 205 -6.31 11.41 -7.76
CA PHE A 205 -6.79 10.03 -7.83
C PHE A 205 -6.70 9.29 -6.49
N VAL A 206 -5.67 9.55 -5.69
CA VAL A 206 -5.47 8.89 -4.38
C VAL A 206 -6.61 9.19 -3.41
N LYS A 207 -7.27 10.34 -3.56
CA LYS A 207 -8.28 10.88 -2.63
C LYS A 207 -9.72 10.70 -3.12
N ARG A 208 -9.93 10.04 -4.27
CA ARG A 208 -11.24 9.83 -4.88
C ARG A 208 -11.42 8.38 -5.36
N LEU A 209 -12.62 8.05 -5.81
CA LEU A 209 -12.92 6.76 -6.41
C LEU A 209 -12.49 6.74 -7.89
N PRO A 210 -12.12 5.56 -8.42
CA PRO A 210 -11.73 5.41 -9.82
C PRO A 210 -12.90 5.69 -10.76
N CYS A 211 -12.59 6.31 -11.90
CA CYS A 211 -13.51 6.63 -12.98
C CYS A 211 -13.05 5.95 -14.27
N GLY A 212 -13.83 4.98 -14.75
CA GLY A 212 -13.50 4.22 -15.97
C GLY A 212 -12.51 3.07 -15.73
N ASP A 213 -12.28 2.27 -16.77
CA ASP A 213 -11.54 1.00 -16.64
C ASP A 213 -10.04 1.20 -16.40
N VAL A 214 -9.44 2.20 -17.04
CA VAL A 214 -8.02 2.56 -16.81
C VAL A 214 -7.77 2.86 -15.32
N GLU A 215 -8.58 3.71 -14.69
CA GLU A 215 -8.39 4.03 -13.26
C GLU A 215 -8.75 2.87 -12.34
N ARG A 216 -9.69 1.99 -12.74
CA ARG A 216 -9.95 0.74 -12.00
C ARG A 216 -8.75 -0.20 -12.04
N THR A 217 -8.10 -0.32 -13.19
CA THR A 217 -6.86 -1.08 -13.36
C THR A 217 -5.75 -0.50 -12.49
N ARG A 218 -5.50 0.81 -12.58
CA ARG A 218 -4.53 1.53 -11.74
C ARG A 218 -4.81 1.33 -10.24
N ARG A 219 -6.06 1.43 -9.81
CA ARG A 219 -6.47 1.16 -8.42
C ARG A 219 -6.13 -0.27 -8.02
N ALA A 220 -6.52 -1.26 -8.82
CA ALA A 220 -6.27 -2.67 -8.52
C ALA A 220 -4.77 -2.94 -8.34
N ILE A 221 -3.94 -2.41 -9.24
CA ILE A 221 -2.48 -2.51 -9.20
C ILE A 221 -1.93 -1.93 -7.89
N ARG A 222 -2.34 -0.70 -7.52
CA ARG A 222 -1.89 -0.07 -6.27
C ARG A 222 -2.34 -0.83 -5.03
N VAL A 223 -3.57 -1.33 -4.99
CA VAL A 223 -4.08 -2.16 -3.89
C VAL A 223 -3.21 -3.40 -3.72
N PHE A 224 -2.88 -4.10 -4.81
CA PHE A 224 -1.98 -5.24 -4.79
C PHE A 224 -0.60 -4.89 -4.22
N PHE A 225 0.03 -3.80 -4.68
CA PHE A 225 1.33 -3.39 -4.15
C PHE A 225 1.29 -3.05 -2.66
N MET A 226 0.28 -2.31 -2.20
CA MET A 226 0.15 -1.96 -0.77
C MET A 226 0.02 -3.21 0.12
N LEU A 227 -0.84 -4.16 -0.27
CA LEU A 227 -1.05 -5.38 0.52
C LEU A 227 0.14 -6.34 0.46
N ARG A 228 0.78 -6.45 -0.71
CA ARG A 228 2.02 -7.22 -0.87
C ARG A 228 3.14 -6.65 -0.01
N SER A 229 3.39 -5.34 -0.11
CA SER A 229 4.44 -4.67 0.67
C SER A 229 4.22 -4.84 2.18
N LEU A 230 2.97 -4.68 2.63
CA LEU A 230 2.61 -4.89 4.03
C LEU A 230 2.85 -6.34 4.48
N SER A 231 2.38 -7.31 3.69
CA SER A 231 2.54 -8.74 3.97
C SER A 231 4.02 -9.15 4.07
N LEU A 232 4.85 -8.74 3.11
CA LEU A 232 6.30 -8.98 3.11
C LEU A 232 6.95 -8.35 4.34
N HIS A 233 6.62 -7.10 4.64
CA HIS A 233 7.19 -6.39 5.77
C HIS A 233 6.82 -7.03 7.12
N LEU A 234 5.60 -7.52 7.28
CA LEU A 234 5.17 -8.19 8.51
C LEU A 234 5.80 -9.57 8.71
N GLN A 235 6.25 -10.21 7.63
CA GLN A 235 6.94 -11.50 7.65
C GLN A 235 8.47 -11.37 7.63
N ASP A 236 9.00 -10.15 7.59
CA ASP A 236 10.43 -9.86 7.46
C ASP A 236 11.06 -10.44 6.16
N GLU A 237 10.26 -10.52 5.10
CA GLU A 237 10.68 -10.99 3.78
C GLU A 237 11.04 -9.80 2.86
N PRO A 238 12.15 -9.86 2.12
CA PRO A 238 12.52 -8.81 1.18
C PRO A 238 11.66 -8.86 -0.10
N GLU A 239 11.43 -7.70 -0.71
CA GLU A 239 10.88 -7.65 -2.08
C GLU A 239 11.96 -8.08 -3.07
N THR A 240 11.69 -9.15 -3.83
CA THR A 240 12.63 -9.78 -4.76
C THR A 240 12.13 -9.83 -6.19
N GLN A 241 10.84 -9.56 -6.40
CA GLN A 241 10.19 -9.69 -7.72
C GLN A 241 9.92 -8.35 -8.37
N LEU A 242 10.01 -7.24 -7.62
CA LEU A 242 9.74 -5.89 -8.08
C LEU A 242 10.94 -4.97 -7.80
N PRO A 243 11.24 -3.99 -8.69
CA PRO A 243 10.58 -3.72 -9.97
C PRO A 243 10.76 -4.85 -10.99
N LEU A 244 9.85 -4.95 -11.97
CA LEU A 244 9.94 -5.97 -13.03
C LEU A 244 11.18 -5.73 -13.90
N THR A 245 11.39 -4.48 -14.29
CA THR A 245 12.62 -4.03 -14.95
C THR A 245 13.72 -3.80 -13.91
N ARG A 246 14.79 -4.61 -13.97
CA ARG A 246 15.99 -4.43 -13.14
C ARG A 246 16.99 -3.54 -13.88
N GLU A 247 17.60 -2.57 -13.19
CA GLU A 247 18.65 -1.72 -13.78
C GLU A 247 19.86 -2.52 -14.28
N GLU A 248 20.08 -3.71 -13.71
CA GLU A 248 21.14 -4.63 -14.11
C GLU A 248 20.87 -5.27 -15.49
N ASP A 249 19.61 -5.43 -15.86
CA ASP A 249 19.19 -6.05 -17.12
C ASP A 249 19.06 -5.00 -18.25
N LEU A 250 19.15 -3.71 -17.93
CA LEU A 250 19.10 -2.63 -18.91
C LEU A 250 20.37 -2.61 -19.76
N ILE A 251 20.17 -2.47 -21.07
CA ILE A 251 21.23 -2.23 -22.05
C ILE A 251 21.88 -0.89 -21.72
N LYS A 252 23.21 -0.90 -21.59
CA LYS A 252 24.02 0.28 -21.29
C LYS A 252 24.75 0.74 -22.54
N THR A 253 25.17 2.00 -22.52
CA THR A 253 26.08 2.53 -23.53
C THR A 253 27.37 1.71 -23.55
N ASP A 254 27.86 1.43 -24.75
CA ASP A 254 29.01 0.60 -25.08
C ASP A 254 28.85 -0.92 -24.85
N ASP A 255 27.64 -1.39 -24.49
CA ASP A 255 27.35 -2.82 -24.50
C ASP A 255 27.39 -3.40 -25.92
N VAL A 256 27.82 -4.66 -26.01
CA VAL A 256 27.94 -5.41 -27.26
C VAL A 256 26.75 -6.35 -27.39
N LEU A 257 25.90 -6.10 -28.38
CA LEU A 257 24.65 -6.84 -28.60
C LEU A 257 24.76 -7.81 -29.79
N ASP A 258 24.14 -8.98 -29.64
CA ASP A 258 23.84 -9.88 -30.75
C ASP A 258 22.49 -9.47 -31.37
N LEU A 259 22.54 -8.99 -32.61
CA LEU A 259 21.42 -8.41 -33.34
C LEU A 259 20.82 -9.36 -34.38
N ASN A 260 21.24 -10.64 -34.42
CA ASN A 260 20.79 -11.58 -35.45
C ASN A 260 19.28 -11.84 -35.45
N ASN A 261 18.61 -11.64 -34.31
CA ASN A 261 17.17 -11.82 -34.15
C ASN A 261 16.46 -10.51 -33.73
N SER A 262 17.10 -9.36 -33.97
CA SER A 262 16.53 -8.05 -33.62
C SER A 262 15.91 -7.39 -34.84
N ASP A 263 14.74 -6.78 -34.66
CA ASP A 263 14.16 -5.89 -35.67
C ASP A 263 14.95 -4.56 -35.65
N LEU A 264 15.68 -4.29 -36.74
CA LEU A 264 16.55 -3.14 -36.86
C LEU A 264 15.99 -2.11 -37.84
N ILE A 265 15.92 -0.85 -37.42
CA ILE A 265 15.56 0.28 -38.28
C ILE A 265 16.81 1.10 -38.57
N ALA A 266 17.24 1.16 -39.82
CA ALA A 266 18.34 2.02 -40.23
C ALA A 266 17.96 3.50 -40.06
N CYS A 267 18.76 4.28 -39.35
CA CYS A 267 18.50 5.68 -39.06
C CYS A 267 19.76 6.54 -39.19
N THR A 268 19.56 7.80 -39.62
CA THR A 268 20.61 8.82 -39.65
C THR A 268 20.47 9.70 -38.42
N VAL A 269 21.48 9.67 -37.55
CA VAL A 269 21.53 10.48 -36.34
C VAL A 269 22.26 11.78 -36.65
N ILE A 270 21.62 12.90 -36.36
CA ILE A 270 22.20 14.23 -36.49
C ILE A 270 22.84 14.61 -35.15
N THR A 271 24.16 14.76 -35.12
CA THR A 271 24.89 15.16 -33.92
C THR A 271 24.81 16.67 -33.70
N LYS A 272 25.11 17.12 -32.47
CA LYS A 272 25.09 18.57 -32.12
C LYS A 272 26.00 19.42 -33.01
N ASP A 273 27.05 18.82 -33.55
CA ASP A 273 28.01 19.48 -34.46
C ASP A 273 27.53 19.46 -35.93
N SER A 274 26.25 19.20 -36.19
CA SER A 274 25.65 19.03 -37.52
C SER A 274 26.23 17.87 -38.36
N GLY A 275 26.99 16.97 -37.72
CA GLY A 275 27.44 15.72 -38.34
C GLY A 275 26.30 14.73 -38.51
N GLN A 276 26.35 13.93 -39.57
CA GLN A 276 25.40 12.85 -39.81
C GLN A 276 26.11 11.52 -39.68
N VAL A 277 25.59 10.64 -38.83
CA VAL A 277 26.11 9.28 -38.67
C VAL A 277 25.00 8.26 -38.88
N GLN A 278 25.30 7.18 -39.61
CA GLN A 278 24.37 6.07 -39.79
C GLN A 278 24.43 5.14 -38.59
N ARG A 279 23.27 4.77 -38.05
CA ARG A 279 23.08 3.86 -36.91
C ARG A 279 21.89 2.95 -37.17
N PHE A 280 21.79 1.87 -36.41
CA PHE A 280 20.58 1.05 -36.36
C PHE A 280 19.85 1.32 -35.06
N LEU A 281 18.56 1.59 -35.15
CA LEU A 281 17.67 1.65 -34.01
C LEU A 281 17.16 0.24 -33.74
N ALA A 282 17.46 -0.28 -32.56
CA ALA A 282 16.90 -1.52 -32.03
C ALA A 282 15.95 -1.15 -30.88
N VAL A 283 14.73 -1.68 -30.93
CA VAL A 283 13.71 -1.47 -29.89
C VAL A 283 13.51 -2.78 -29.17
N ASP A 284 13.72 -2.76 -27.86
CA ASP A 284 13.40 -3.85 -26.94
C ASP A 284 12.13 -3.50 -26.14
N ILE A 285 11.69 -4.39 -25.25
CA ILE A 285 10.45 -4.26 -24.48
C ILE A 285 10.42 -2.95 -23.66
N TYR A 286 11.55 -2.56 -23.07
CA TYR A 286 11.63 -1.40 -22.17
C TYR A 286 12.51 -0.24 -22.68
N GLN A 287 13.37 -0.51 -23.66
CA GLN A 287 14.38 0.44 -24.12
C GLN A 287 14.43 0.54 -25.64
N MET A 288 14.82 1.72 -26.12
CA MET A 288 15.40 1.83 -27.44
C MET A 288 16.91 2.02 -27.34
N SER A 289 17.62 1.45 -28.30
CA SER A 289 19.07 1.62 -28.42
C SER A 289 19.47 2.00 -29.83
N LEU A 290 20.44 2.91 -29.95
CA LEU A 290 21.11 3.21 -31.22
C LEU A 290 22.42 2.43 -31.25
N VAL A 291 22.54 1.53 -32.20
CA VAL A 291 23.65 0.59 -32.30
C VAL A 291 24.51 0.94 -33.52
N GLU A 292 25.81 0.92 -33.31
CA GLU A 292 26.82 0.97 -34.35
C GLU A 292 27.22 -0.46 -34.72
N PRO A 293 27.11 -0.88 -35.99
CA PRO A 293 27.44 -2.25 -36.38
C PRO A 293 28.93 -2.54 -36.15
N ASP A 294 29.24 -3.72 -35.61
CA ASP A 294 30.61 -4.19 -35.46
C ASP A 294 31.20 -4.53 -36.83
N VAL A 295 32.37 -3.96 -37.14
CA VAL A 295 33.08 -4.17 -38.40
C VAL A 295 33.67 -5.59 -38.49
N GLY A 296 33.95 -6.22 -37.35
CA GLY A 296 34.61 -7.53 -37.25
C GLY A 296 33.66 -8.71 -37.09
N ARG A 297 32.40 -8.49 -36.66
CA ARG A 297 31.44 -9.55 -36.36
C ARG A 297 30.07 -9.23 -36.95
N LEU A 298 29.71 -9.92 -38.02
CA LEU A 298 28.42 -9.73 -38.69
C LEU A 298 27.29 -10.15 -37.74
N GLY A 299 26.25 -9.31 -37.67
CA GLY A 299 25.13 -9.51 -36.76
C GLY A 299 25.39 -9.02 -35.33
N TRP A 300 26.52 -8.38 -35.05
CA TRP A 300 26.82 -7.77 -33.75
C TRP A 300 26.93 -6.25 -33.87
N GLY A 301 26.70 -5.55 -32.77
CA GLY A 301 26.86 -4.10 -32.73
C GLY A 301 27.11 -3.56 -31.33
N VAL A 302 27.66 -2.35 -31.27
CA VAL A 302 27.99 -1.63 -30.04
C VAL A 302 26.96 -0.52 -29.81
N VAL A 303 26.37 -0.49 -28.62
CA VAL A 303 25.36 0.48 -28.26
C VAL A 303 26.00 1.86 -28.07
N ARG A 304 25.50 2.87 -28.78
CA ARG A 304 25.94 4.27 -28.65
C ARG A 304 24.97 5.15 -27.89
N PHE A 305 23.74 4.68 -27.75
CA PHE A 305 22.71 5.30 -26.95
C PHE A 305 21.77 4.20 -26.48
N ALA A 306 21.38 4.23 -25.21
CA ALA A 306 20.28 3.46 -24.69
C ALA A 306 19.39 4.40 -23.87
N GLY A 307 18.09 4.34 -24.09
CA GLY A 307 17.10 5.12 -23.36
C GLY A 307 15.86 4.29 -23.13
N LEU A 308 15.21 4.46 -21.97
CA LEU A 308 13.93 3.83 -21.70
C LEU A 308 12.87 4.42 -22.64
N LEU A 309 12.02 3.57 -23.23
CA LEU A 309 10.93 4.02 -24.10
C LEU A 309 9.98 4.98 -23.37
N GLN A 310 9.82 4.79 -22.06
CA GLN A 310 8.99 5.62 -21.19
C GLN A 310 9.51 7.05 -21.05
N ASP A 311 10.82 7.29 -21.17
CA ASP A 311 11.43 8.61 -21.03
C ASP A 311 11.40 9.43 -22.33
N MET A 312 10.84 8.86 -23.41
CA MET A 312 10.85 9.44 -24.75
C MET A 312 9.62 10.29 -25.11
N GLN A 313 8.80 10.65 -24.12
CA GLN A 313 7.67 11.56 -24.28
C GLN A 313 8.08 13.03 -24.23
#